data_AF-A0A527HNH6-F1
#
_entry.id   AF-A0A527HNH6-F1
#
_cell.length_a   1.000
_cell.length_b   1.000
_cell.length_c   1.000
_cell.angle_alpha   90.00
_cell.angle_beta   90.00
_cell.angle_gamma   90.00
#
_symmetry.space_group_name_H-M   'P 1'
#
loop_
_entity.id
_entity.type
_entity.pdbx_description
1 polymer ?
#
loop_
_entity_poly.entity_id
_entity_poly.type
_entity_poly.pdbx_seq_one_letter_code
_entity_poly.pdbx_strand_id
1 'polypeptide(L)'
;MTDIPAPRHIPDRLDKPLRSAIFSWEALLVVVAVAIFAINSFASPYFLDPYSLSDLTFNFTEKGLIAFAMALLIISGEIDLSVAAIIALASTMMGMAVQAGAGTPVLVAIGIVVGLGCGAFNGLLVTRL
;
A
#
# COMPACT_ATOMS: atom_id res chain seq x y z
N MET A 1 50.74 -27.24 3.28
CA MET A 1 50.13 -26.12 2.52
C MET A 1 48.86 -25.75 3.25
N THR A 2 48.93 -24.70 4.06
CA THR A 2 47.80 -24.12 4.79
C THR A 2 47.32 -22.92 3.99
N ASP A 3 46.33 -23.11 3.13
CA ASP A 3 45.70 -22.02 2.39
C ASP A 3 44.83 -21.23 3.36
N ILE A 4 45.41 -20.22 4.01
CA ILE A 4 44.65 -19.24 4.78
C ILE A 4 43.88 -18.39 3.76
N PRO A 5 42.53 -18.40 3.77
CA PRO A 5 41.74 -17.59 2.86
C PRO A 5 42.10 -16.12 3.07
N ALA A 6 42.37 -15.40 1.98
CA ALA A 6 42.67 -13.97 2.02
C ALA A 6 41.56 -13.22 2.80
N PRO A 7 41.92 -12.22 3.62
CA PRO A 7 40.95 -11.46 4.41
C PRO A 7 39.92 -10.83 3.47
N ARG A 8 38.64 -11.18 3.68
CA ARG A 8 37.52 -10.66 2.90
C ARG A 8 37.42 -9.15 3.13
N HIS A 9 37.80 -8.37 2.14
CA HIS A 9 37.61 -6.92 2.16
C HIS A 9 36.13 -6.63 1.93
N ILE A 10 35.39 -6.36 3.02
CA ILE A 10 34.01 -5.88 2.95
C ILE A 10 34.12 -4.38 2.68
N PRO A 11 33.72 -3.89 1.49
CA PRO A 11 33.74 -2.45 1.22
C PRO A 11 32.85 -1.76 2.24
N ASP A 12 33.46 -0.89 3.04
CA ASP A 12 32.79 -0.08 4.04
C ASP A 12 31.94 0.96 3.31
N ARG A 13 30.63 0.75 3.21
CA ARG A 13 29.68 1.64 2.49
C ARG A 13 29.34 2.92 3.27
N LEU A 14 30.11 3.27 4.29
CA LEU A 14 29.79 4.30 5.28
C LEU A 14 30.32 5.70 4.97
N ASP A 15 30.86 5.95 3.78
CA ASP A 15 31.67 7.13 3.58
C ASP A 15 30.87 8.43 3.37
N LYS A 16 29.57 8.43 3.04
CA LYS A 16 28.75 9.67 2.97
C LYS A 16 27.24 9.43 3.22
N PRO A 17 26.78 9.23 4.47
CA PRO A 17 25.37 8.95 4.77
C PRO A 17 24.43 10.03 4.22
N LEU A 18 24.83 11.31 4.31
CA LEU A 18 24.04 12.42 3.78
C LEU A 18 23.94 12.42 2.25
N ARG A 19 25.03 12.11 1.55
CA ARG A 19 25.03 12.05 0.08
C ARG A 19 24.24 10.82 -0.40
N SER A 20 24.37 9.69 0.27
CA SER A 20 23.58 8.50 -0.03
C SER A 20 22.08 8.74 0.20
N ALA A 21 21.71 9.47 1.25
CA ALA A 21 20.32 9.82 1.52
C ALA A 21 19.76 10.82 0.50
N ILE A 22 20.53 11.83 0.07
CA ILE A 22 20.07 12.82 -0.92
C ILE A 22 19.94 12.21 -2.33
N PHE A 23 20.82 11.26 -2.69
CA PHE A 23 20.77 10.56 -3.99
C PHE A 23 20.00 9.23 -3.92
N SER A 24 19.13 9.07 -2.92
CA SER A 24 18.31 7.88 -2.76
C SER A 24 17.00 7.97 -3.56
N TRP A 25 16.37 6.82 -3.78
CA TRP A 25 15.06 6.76 -4.46
C TRP A 25 13.98 7.47 -3.65
N GLU A 26 14.05 7.38 -2.32
CA GLU A 26 13.16 8.04 -1.38
C GLU A 26 13.26 9.56 -1.48
N ALA A 27 14.48 10.10 -1.59
CA ALA A 27 14.69 11.54 -1.78
C ALA A 27 14.10 12.03 -3.11
N LEU A 28 14.24 11.25 -4.19
CA LEU A 28 13.58 11.56 -5.47
C LEU A 28 12.05 11.63 -5.29
N LEU A 29 11.45 10.64 -4.63
CA LEU A 29 9.99 10.62 -4.39
C LEU A 29 9.52 11.82 -3.57
N VAL A 30 10.28 12.22 -2.54
CA VAL A 30 9.97 13.42 -1.73
C VAL A 30 10.06 14.68 -2.59
N VAL A 31 11.11 14.84 -3.39
CA VAL A 31 11.27 15.99 -4.28
C VAL A 31 10.12 16.07 -5.30
N VAL A 32 9.78 14.94 -5.92
CA VAL A 32 8.65 14.86 -6.86
C VAL A 32 7.34 15.20 -6.17
N ALA A 33 7.07 14.68 -4.98
CA ALA A 33 5.87 14.96 -4.21
C ALA A 33 5.74 16.46 -3.88
N VAL A 34 6.82 17.08 -3.38
CA VAL A 34 6.87 18.52 -3.07
C VAL A 34 6.68 19.36 -4.33
N ALA A 35 7.33 19.00 -5.43
CA ALA A 35 7.20 19.71 -6.70
C ALA A 35 5.76 19.66 -7.22
N ILE A 36 5.14 18.49 -7.25
CA ILE A 36 3.74 18.31 -7.66
C ILE A 36 2.81 19.11 -6.74
N PHE A 37 3.03 19.06 -5.42
CA PHE A 37 2.22 19.82 -4.46
C PHE A 37 2.31 21.33 -4.70
N ALA A 38 3.52 21.86 -4.84
CA ALA A 38 3.75 23.28 -5.10
C ALA A 38 3.10 23.72 -6.42
N ILE A 39 3.35 22.98 -7.51
CA ILE A 39 2.78 23.29 -8.82
C ILE A 39 1.25 23.31 -8.77
N ASN A 40 0.62 22.29 -8.17
CA ASN A 40 -0.84 22.21 -8.11
C ASN A 40 -1.46 23.27 -7.20
N SER A 41 -0.75 23.71 -6.15
CA SER A 41 -1.18 24.82 -5.29
C SER A 41 -1.36 26.13 -6.04
N PHE A 42 -0.57 26.36 -7.12
CA PHE A 42 -0.71 27.54 -7.98
C PHE A 42 -1.57 27.27 -9.23
N ALA A 43 -1.61 26.03 -9.71
CA ALA A 43 -2.33 25.67 -10.94
C ALA A 43 -3.86 25.58 -10.75
N SER A 44 -4.34 25.30 -9.53
CA SER A 44 -5.76 25.18 -9.24
C SER A 44 -6.14 25.87 -7.93
N PRO A 45 -7.16 26.75 -7.92
CA PRO A 45 -7.66 27.36 -6.69
C PRO A 45 -8.33 26.34 -5.76
N TYR A 46 -8.69 25.15 -6.27
CA TYR A 46 -9.32 24.08 -5.49
C TYR A 46 -8.30 23.16 -4.81
N PHE A 47 -7.01 23.24 -5.15
CA PHE A 47 -6.02 22.28 -4.64
C PHE A 47 -5.83 22.36 -3.11
N LEU A 48 -5.78 23.57 -2.57
CA LEU A 48 -5.64 23.81 -1.13
C LEU A 48 -6.98 24.08 -0.44
N ASP A 49 -8.10 23.88 -1.14
CA ASP A 49 -9.41 24.03 -0.54
C ASP A 49 -9.66 22.93 0.51
N PRO A 50 -10.10 23.25 1.74
CA PRO A 50 -10.28 22.27 2.81
C PRO A 50 -11.26 21.14 2.45
N TYR A 51 -12.29 21.42 1.64
CA TYR A 51 -13.24 20.40 1.21
C TYR A 51 -12.59 19.45 0.20
N SER A 52 -11.89 19.99 -0.79
CA SER A 52 -11.10 19.18 -1.74
C SER A 52 -10.03 18.35 -1.04
N LEU A 53 -9.28 18.92 -0.08
CA LEU A 53 -8.29 18.19 0.71
C LEU A 53 -8.92 17.07 1.55
N SER A 54 -10.09 17.32 2.16
CA SER A 54 -10.81 16.31 2.92
C SER A 54 -11.31 15.16 2.04
N ASP A 55 -11.88 15.48 0.88
CA ASP A 55 -12.38 14.48 -0.07
C ASP A 55 -11.23 13.63 -0.64
N LEU A 56 -10.13 14.28 -1.05
CA LEU A 56 -8.92 13.59 -1.48
C LEU A 56 -8.39 12.67 -0.38
N THR A 57 -8.28 13.17 0.86
CA THR A 57 -7.77 12.38 2.00
C THR A 57 -8.65 11.16 2.26
N PHE A 58 -9.98 11.29 2.18
CA PHE A 58 -10.91 10.16 2.34
C PHE A 58 -10.66 9.08 1.27
N ASN A 59 -10.56 9.47 0.00
CA ASN A 59 -10.28 8.55 -1.12
C ASN A 59 -8.88 7.91 -1.06
N PHE A 60 -7.89 8.61 -0.51
CA PHE A 60 -6.54 8.06 -0.33
C PHE A 60 -6.43 7.15 0.90
N THR A 61 -7.19 7.43 1.96
CA THR A 61 -7.19 6.62 3.19
C THR A 61 -7.58 5.17 2.90
N GLU A 62 -8.58 4.96 2.03
CA GLU A 62 -8.97 3.62 1.57
C GLU A 62 -7.80 2.86 0.94
N LYS A 63 -7.11 3.46 -0.03
CA LYS A 63 -5.96 2.84 -0.69
C LYS A 63 -4.77 2.66 0.26
N GLY A 64 -4.57 3.61 1.18
CA GLY A 64 -3.53 3.57 2.20
C GLY A 64 -3.69 2.39 3.15
N LEU A 65 -4.92 2.10 3.60
CA LEU A 65 -5.22 0.94 4.44
C LEU A 65 -4.91 -0.39 3.71
N ILE A 66 -5.27 -0.49 2.43
CA ILE A 66 -4.97 -1.68 1.61
C ILE A 66 -3.45 -1.82 1.42
N ALA A 67 -2.76 -0.74 1.06
CA ALA A 67 -1.30 -0.75 0.88
C ALA A 67 -0.56 -1.11 2.17
N PHE A 68 -1.04 -0.67 3.33
CA PHE A 68 -0.48 -1.00 4.63
C PHE A 68 -0.60 -2.51 4.93
N ALA A 69 -1.78 -3.10 4.70
CA ALA A 69 -1.96 -4.55 4.86
C ALA A 69 -1.09 -5.35 3.87
N MET A 70 -0.99 -4.92 2.61
CA MET A 70 -0.13 -5.57 1.60
C MET A 70 1.35 -5.47 1.96
N ALA A 71 1.80 -4.34 2.51
CA ALA A 71 3.20 -4.17 2.92
C ALA A 71 3.62 -5.23 3.95
N LEU A 72 2.76 -5.58 4.90
CA LEU A 72 3.04 -6.64 5.90
C LEU A 72 3.21 -8.02 5.25
N LEU A 73 2.42 -8.33 4.21
CA LEU A 73 2.54 -9.58 3.45
C LEU A 73 3.87 -9.62 2.67
N ILE A 74 4.20 -8.52 1.98
CA ILE A 74 5.46 -8.40 1.23
C ILE A 74 6.67 -8.52 2.15
N ILE A 75 6.64 -7.89 3.33
CA ILE A 75 7.71 -7.99 4.34
C ILE A 75 7.87 -9.44 4.82
N SER A 76 6.78 -10.20 4.88
CA SER A 76 6.80 -11.63 5.21
C SER A 76 7.34 -12.53 4.08
N GLY A 77 7.66 -11.94 2.92
CA GLY A 77 8.15 -12.66 1.73
C GLY A 77 7.04 -13.17 0.81
N GLU A 78 5.78 -12.84 1.10
CA GLU A 78 4.61 -13.28 0.35
C GLU A 78 4.20 -12.22 -0.68
N ILE A 79 4.21 -12.60 -1.97
CA ILE A 79 3.67 -11.75 -3.06
C ILE A 79 2.28 -12.28 -3.40
N ASP A 80 1.32 -11.94 -2.53
CA ASP A 80 -0.01 -12.51 -2.62
C ASP A 80 -0.98 -11.65 -3.45
N LEU A 81 -1.43 -12.19 -4.58
CA LEU A 81 -2.44 -11.58 -5.44
C LEU A 81 -3.86 -11.67 -4.85
N SER A 82 -4.08 -12.49 -3.82
CA SER A 82 -5.40 -12.74 -3.22
C SER A 82 -6.05 -11.46 -2.71
N VAL A 83 -5.29 -10.49 -2.18
CA VAL A 83 -5.83 -9.22 -1.67
C VAL A 83 -6.63 -8.49 -2.76
N ALA A 84 -6.09 -8.41 -3.98
CA ALA A 84 -6.78 -7.79 -5.11
C ALA A 84 -8.03 -8.59 -5.52
N ALA A 85 -7.94 -9.93 -5.52
CA ALA A 85 -9.07 -10.79 -5.84
C ALA A 85 -10.20 -10.69 -4.80
N ILE A 86 -9.86 -10.58 -3.50
CA ILE A 86 -10.82 -10.41 -2.40
C ILE A 86 -11.54 -9.07 -2.52
N ILE A 87 -10.82 -8.00 -2.81
CA ILE A 87 -11.42 -6.68 -3.08
C ILE A 87 -12.39 -6.78 -4.25
N ALA A 88 -11.97 -7.37 -5.37
CA ALA A 88 -12.82 -7.52 -6.55
C ALA A 88 -14.09 -8.33 -6.26
N LEU A 89 -13.98 -9.43 -5.51
CA LEU A 89 -15.11 -10.26 -5.10
C LEU A 89 -16.05 -9.50 -4.17
N ALA A 90 -15.52 -8.85 -3.11
CA ALA A 90 -16.31 -8.07 -2.17
C ALA A 90 -17.06 -6.92 -2.87
N SER A 91 -16.38 -6.16 -3.74
CA SER A 91 -16.99 -5.10 -4.54
C SER A 91 -18.07 -5.62 -5.49
N THR A 92 -17.85 -6.78 -6.11
CA THR A 92 -18.85 -7.41 -6.99
C THR A 92 -20.10 -7.82 -6.21
N MET A 93 -19.92 -8.46 -5.05
CA MET A 93 -21.02 -8.86 -4.17
C MET A 93 -21.81 -7.68 -3.62
N MET A 94 -21.11 -6.60 -3.20
CA MET A 94 -21.76 -5.36 -2.82
C MET A 94 -22.53 -4.74 -4.00
N GLY A 95 -21.95 -4.70 -5.20
CA GLY A 95 -22.59 -4.18 -6.41
C GLY A 95 -23.84 -4.96 -6.82
N MET A 96 -23.83 -6.30 -6.65
CA MET A 96 -25.03 -7.12 -6.85
C MET A 96 -26.10 -6.85 -5.79
N ALA A 97 -25.71 -6.67 -4.53
CA ALA A 97 -26.65 -6.34 -3.46
C ALA A 97 -27.29 -4.96 -3.63
N VAL A 98 -26.53 -3.96 -4.08
CA VAL A 98 -27.06 -2.63 -4.45
C VAL A 98 -28.12 -2.77 -5.55
N GLN A 99 -27.84 -3.55 -6.59
CA GLN A 99 -28.81 -3.79 -7.67
C GLN A 99 -30.07 -4.52 -7.19
N ALA A 100 -29.96 -5.34 -6.15
CA ALA A 100 -31.10 -5.98 -5.48
C ALA A 100 -31.84 -5.05 -4.50
N GLY A 101 -31.47 -3.77 -4.40
CA GLY A 101 -32.10 -2.77 -3.53
C GLY A 101 -31.60 -2.77 -2.08
N ALA A 102 -30.46 -3.42 -1.80
CA ALA A 102 -29.89 -3.43 -0.46
C ALA A 102 -29.36 -2.05 -0.05
N GLY A 103 -29.67 -1.63 1.18
CA GLY A 103 -29.16 -0.39 1.76
C GLY A 103 -27.73 -0.51 2.27
N THR A 104 -27.10 0.63 2.56
CA THR A 104 -25.69 0.73 3.01
C THR A 104 -25.29 -0.23 4.13
N PRO A 105 -26.09 -0.47 5.20
CA PRO A 105 -25.70 -1.39 6.26
C PRO A 105 -25.47 -2.82 5.77
N VAL A 106 -26.27 -3.27 4.80
CA VAL A 106 -26.15 -4.61 4.21
C VAL A 106 -24.88 -4.70 3.36
N LEU A 107 -24.54 -3.65 2.62
CA LEU A 107 -23.31 -3.62 1.82
C LEU A 107 -22.06 -3.72 2.70
N VAL A 108 -22.04 -2.98 3.81
CA VAL A 108 -20.96 -3.05 4.80
C VAL A 108 -20.84 -4.46 5.37
N ALA A 109 -21.97 -5.09 5.73
CA ALA A 109 -21.97 -6.46 6.21
C ALA A 109 -21.42 -7.46 5.18
N ILE A 110 -21.81 -7.33 3.91
CA ILE A 110 -21.29 -8.15 2.81
C ILE A 110 -19.78 -7.98 2.67
N GLY A 111 -19.29 -6.73 2.62
CA GLY A 111 -17.85 -6.45 2.51
C GLY A 111 -17.06 -7.08 3.66
N ILE A 112 -17.54 -6.95 4.89
CA ILE A 112 -16.90 -7.52 6.09
C ILE A 112 -16.91 -9.06 6.02
N VAL A 113 -18.04 -9.68 5.72
CA VAL A 113 -18.18 -11.14 5.70
C VAL A 113 -17.32 -11.77 4.60
N VAL A 114 -17.35 -11.21 3.39
CA VAL A 114 -16.54 -11.71 2.26
C VAL A 114 -15.05 -11.50 2.55
N GLY A 115 -14.66 -10.30 2.99
CA GLY A 115 -13.27 -9.97 3.31
C GLY A 115 -12.69 -10.86 4.41
N LEU A 116 -13.41 -11.01 5.53
CA LEU A 116 -12.99 -11.88 6.63
C LEU A 116 -12.98 -13.36 6.22
N GLY A 117 -13.99 -13.81 5.49
CA GLY A 117 -14.09 -15.20 5.05
C GLY A 117 -12.93 -15.59 4.14
N CYS A 118 -12.68 -14.81 3.09
CA CYS A 118 -11.57 -15.07 2.17
C CYS A 118 -10.20 -14.83 2.83
N GLY A 119 -10.07 -13.81 3.68
CA GLY A 119 -8.83 -13.54 4.41
C GLY A 119 -8.48 -14.65 5.40
N ALA A 120 -9.46 -15.18 6.13
CA ALA A 120 -9.27 -16.32 7.03
C ALA A 120 -8.92 -17.60 6.25
N PHE A 121 -9.57 -17.84 5.12
CA PHE A 121 -9.24 -18.96 4.25
C PHE A 121 -7.80 -18.87 3.74
N ASN A 122 -7.39 -17.69 3.28
CA ASN A 122 -6.03 -17.47 2.79
C ASN A 122 -4.99 -17.60 3.92
N GLY A 123 -5.25 -17.02 5.09
CA GLY A 123 -4.39 -17.18 6.26
C GLY A 123 -4.26 -18.64 6.71
N LEU A 124 -5.32 -19.44 6.60
CA LEU A 124 -5.27 -20.87 6.88
C LEU A 124 -4.37 -21.60 5.88
N LEU A 125 -4.51 -21.31 4.58
CA LEU A 125 -3.68 -21.93 3.54
C LEU A 125 -2.21 -21.62 3.74
N VAL A 126 -1.84 -20.35 3.94
CA VAL A 126 -0.44 -19.91 4.08
C VAL A 126 0.21 -20.45 5.36
N THR A 127 -0.55 -20.62 6.45
CA THR A 127 0.03 -21.03 7.74
C THR A 127 0.05 -22.54 7.99
N ARG A 128 -0.75 -23.33 7.26
CA ARG A 128 -0.94 -24.77 7.53
C ARG A 128 -0.56 -25.70 6.38
N LEU A 129 -0.45 -25.21 5.14
CA LEU A 129 -0.01 -25.96 3.96
C LEU A 129 1.34 -25.42 3.46
#